data_AF-A0A9Q3E6Z3-F1
#
_entry.id   AF-A0A9Q3E6Z3-F1
#
_cell.length_a   1.000
_cell.length_b   1.000
_cell.length_c   1.000
_cell.angle_alpha   90.00
_cell.angle_beta   90.00
_cell.angle_gamma   90.00
#
_symmetry.space_group_name_H-M   'P 1'
#
loop_
_entity.id
_entity.type
_entity.pdbx_description
1 polymer ?
#
loop_
_entity_poly.entity_id
_entity_poly.type
_entity_poly.pdbx_seq_one_letter_code
_entity_poly.pdbx_strand_id
1 'polypeptide(L)'
;MKILHQHQQSQIPEGSPKCDIWDGLDWRRFTASRNINDPPFMSIPDALPFPIYVDWFNEYRKATWLARIGPIMLICLNLPPNKKLKPENVYVAGIIPGPKELTALQLNYLLMPLIKELKDLWQGYHFLPTSTGSSGSFIHVAILTDIADVVAML
;
A
#
# COMPACT_ATOMS: atom_id res chain seq x y z
N MET A 1 2.23 -22.00 -9.92
CA MET A 1 2.41 -21.68 -8.48
C MET A 1 3.43 -22.60 -7.77
N LYS A 2 4.57 -22.94 -8.41
CA LYS A 2 5.67 -23.71 -7.78
C LYS A 2 7.03 -23.00 -7.82
N ILE A 3 7.13 -21.90 -8.57
CA ILE A 3 8.41 -21.26 -8.89
C ILE A 3 8.79 -20.20 -7.84
N LEU A 4 7.80 -19.57 -7.17
CA LEU A 4 8.06 -18.57 -6.12
C LEU A 4 8.49 -19.19 -4.78
N HIS A 5 8.04 -20.41 -4.46
CA HIS A 5 8.41 -21.07 -3.20
C HIS A 5 9.87 -21.53 -3.17
N GLN A 6 10.47 -21.87 -4.31
CA GLN A 6 11.86 -22.36 -4.37
C GLN A 6 12.91 -21.24 -4.39
N HIS A 7 12.52 -19.99 -4.69
CA HIS A 7 13.48 -18.88 -4.68
C HIS A 7 13.59 -18.18 -3.32
N GLN A 8 12.58 -18.31 -2.44
CA GLN A 8 12.58 -17.67 -1.12
C GLN A 8 13.25 -18.46 0.00
N GLN A 9 13.42 -19.78 -0.14
CA GLN A 9 13.98 -20.62 0.93
C GLN A 9 15.51 -20.72 0.92
N SER A 10 16.18 -20.21 -0.12
CA SER A 10 17.59 -20.53 -0.36
C SER A 10 18.60 -19.52 0.20
N GLN A 11 18.17 -18.41 0.82
CA GLN A 11 19.09 -17.31 1.18
C GLN A 11 18.94 -16.73 2.59
N ILE A 12 18.11 -17.30 3.46
CA ILE A 12 17.94 -16.76 4.82
C ILE A 12 18.50 -17.76 5.83
N PRO A 13 19.64 -17.47 6.49
CA PRO A 13 20.20 -18.34 7.52
C PRO A 13 19.18 -18.56 8.65
N GLU A 14 19.01 -19.81 9.09
CA GLU A 14 18.21 -20.13 10.28
C GLU A 14 18.72 -19.32 11.49
N GLY A 15 17.85 -18.51 12.08
CA GLY A 15 18.18 -17.64 13.22
C GLY A 15 18.36 -16.15 12.89
N SER A 16 18.26 -15.75 11.62
CA SER A 16 18.15 -14.33 11.27
C SER A 16 16.83 -13.73 11.79
N PRO A 17 16.81 -12.46 12.23
CA PRO A 17 15.58 -11.80 12.62
C PRO A 17 14.61 -11.86 11.44
N LYS A 18 13.36 -12.32 11.68
CA LYS A 18 12.33 -12.29 10.64
C LYS A 18 12.14 -10.85 10.18
N CYS A 19 12.70 -10.52 9.03
CA CYS A 19 12.50 -9.24 8.36
C CYS A 19 11.22 -9.32 7.54
N ASP A 20 10.54 -8.19 7.39
CA ASP A 20 9.34 -8.09 6.57
C ASP A 20 9.71 -8.27 5.09
N ILE A 21 8.77 -8.69 4.25
CA ILE A 21 8.99 -8.77 2.79
C ILE A 21 9.38 -7.41 2.21
N TRP A 22 8.87 -6.33 2.82
CA TRP A 22 9.16 -4.94 2.46
C TRP A 22 10.59 -4.52 2.82
N ASP A 23 11.28 -5.25 3.69
CA ASP A 23 12.69 -5.05 4.01
C ASP A 23 13.62 -5.68 2.95
N GLY A 24 13.05 -6.27 1.89
CA GLY A 24 13.78 -6.83 0.76
C GLY A 24 14.73 -5.82 0.11
N LEU A 25 15.80 -6.33 -0.51
CA LEU A 25 16.81 -5.51 -1.20
C LEU A 25 16.21 -4.68 -2.33
N ASP A 26 15.23 -5.24 -3.06
CA ASP A 26 14.60 -4.56 -4.19
C ASP A 26 13.80 -3.34 -3.73
N TRP A 27 13.02 -3.48 -2.65
CA TRP A 27 12.26 -2.37 -2.06
C TRP A 27 13.17 -1.30 -1.46
N ARG A 28 14.29 -1.70 -0.84
CA ARG A 28 15.29 -0.75 -0.32
C ARG A 28 16.04 0.03 -1.39
N ARG A 29 16.07 -0.47 -2.62
CA ARG A 29 16.72 0.18 -3.77
C ARG A 29 15.72 0.91 -4.66
N PHE A 30 14.43 0.84 -4.36
CA PHE A 30 13.41 1.58 -5.10
C PHE A 30 13.71 3.08 -5.03
N THR A 31 13.92 3.71 -6.18
CA THR A 31 14.20 5.13 -6.31
C THR A 31 12.93 5.90 -6.65
N ALA A 32 12.73 7.06 -6.00
CA ALA A 32 11.61 7.97 -6.27
C ALA A 32 11.67 8.59 -7.69
N SER A 33 12.84 8.53 -8.31
CA SER A 33 13.09 8.99 -9.65
C SER A 33 13.47 7.79 -10.50
N ARG A 34 13.05 7.79 -11.78
CA ARG A 34 13.46 6.76 -12.74
C ARG A 34 14.98 6.75 -13.00
N ASN A 35 15.72 7.69 -12.43
CA ASN A 35 17.18 7.71 -12.43
C ASN A 35 17.72 6.80 -11.32
N ILE A 36 18.42 5.75 -11.71
CA ILE A 36 19.04 4.77 -10.80
C ILE A 36 20.13 5.38 -9.90
N ASN A 37 20.65 6.55 -10.25
CA ASN A 37 21.67 7.25 -9.46
C ASN A 37 21.07 8.08 -8.31
N ASP A 38 19.75 8.28 -8.30
CA ASP A 38 19.10 9.03 -7.23
C ASP A 38 19.02 8.19 -5.95
N PRO A 39 19.03 8.83 -4.77
CA PRO A 39 18.95 8.10 -3.52
C PRO A 39 17.64 7.29 -3.45
N PRO A 40 17.65 6.12 -2.79
CA PRO A 40 16.43 5.32 -2.62
C PRO A 40 15.31 6.13 -1.94
N PHE A 41 14.06 5.89 -2.33
CA PHE A 41 12.89 6.57 -1.78
C PHE A 41 12.86 6.49 -0.25
N MET A 42 13.17 5.32 0.30
CA MET A 42 13.19 5.05 1.74
C MET A 42 14.30 5.82 2.51
N SER A 43 15.22 6.47 1.81
CA SER A 43 16.24 7.35 2.41
C SER A 43 15.81 8.81 2.48
N ILE A 44 14.70 9.18 1.84
CA ILE A 44 14.13 10.52 1.91
C ILE A 44 13.52 10.70 3.32
N PRO A 45 13.82 11.79 4.04
CA PRO A 45 13.19 12.08 5.32
C PRO A 45 11.66 12.10 5.21
N ASP A 46 10.97 11.52 6.19
CA ASP A 46 9.50 11.46 6.26
C ASP A 46 8.84 10.80 5.03
N ALA A 47 9.56 9.91 4.35
CA ALA A 47 9.02 9.09 3.28
C ALA A 47 8.16 7.94 3.83
N LEU A 48 6.93 7.84 3.35
CA LEU A 48 5.95 6.86 3.77
C LEU A 48 5.58 5.92 2.61
N PRO A 49 6.06 4.67 2.63
CA PRO A 49 5.62 3.63 1.70
C PRO A 49 4.28 3.01 2.12
N PHE A 50 3.40 2.81 1.15
CA PHE A 50 2.11 2.14 1.34
C PHE A 50 1.87 1.10 0.23
N PRO A 51 1.33 -0.08 0.51
CA PRO A 51 0.49 -0.79 -0.44
C PRO A 51 -0.88 -0.13 -0.53
N ILE A 52 -1.51 -0.26 -1.69
CA ILE A 52 -2.95 -0.12 -1.84
C ILE A 52 -3.58 -1.51 -1.78
N TYR A 53 -4.77 -1.60 -1.17
CA TYR A 53 -5.56 -2.81 -1.12
C TYR A 53 -6.97 -2.49 -1.62
N VAL A 54 -7.44 -3.25 -2.60
CA VAL A 54 -8.80 -3.15 -3.15
C VAL A 54 -9.34 -4.56 -3.37
N ASP A 55 -10.38 -4.93 -2.64
CA ASP A 55 -11.00 -6.26 -2.73
C ASP A 55 -12.47 -6.20 -2.36
N TRP A 56 -13.29 -7.08 -2.94
CA TRP A 56 -14.73 -7.16 -2.67
C TRP A 56 -15.04 -8.27 -1.67
N PHE A 57 -15.30 -7.87 -0.43
CA PHE A 57 -15.71 -8.79 0.62
C PHE A 57 -17.22 -8.93 0.69
N ASN A 58 -17.70 -10.14 1.02
CA ASN A 58 -19.07 -10.34 1.47
C ASN A 58 -19.10 -10.26 3.00
N GLU A 59 -19.58 -9.15 3.55
CA GLU A 59 -19.63 -8.92 5.00
C GLU A 59 -20.59 -9.88 5.72
N TYR A 60 -21.57 -10.41 4.98
CA TYR A 60 -22.52 -11.37 5.50
C TYR A 60 -22.02 -12.77 5.15
N ARG A 61 -21.68 -13.58 6.15
CA ARG A 61 -21.37 -15.02 5.97
C ARG A 61 -22.52 -15.85 5.35
N LYS A 62 -23.61 -15.19 4.95
CA LYS A 62 -24.72 -15.74 4.16
C LYS A 62 -24.59 -15.20 2.75
N ALA A 63 -24.75 -16.07 1.75
CA ALA A 63 -24.56 -15.81 0.32
C ALA A 63 -25.63 -14.87 -0.29
N THR A 64 -25.85 -13.70 0.32
CA THR A 64 -26.61 -12.62 -0.28
C THR A 64 -25.65 -11.77 -1.09
N TRP A 65 -25.67 -11.95 -2.41
CA TRP A 65 -25.00 -11.10 -3.40
C TRP A 65 -25.25 -9.59 -3.20
N LEU A 66 -26.26 -9.23 -2.40
CA LEU A 66 -26.72 -7.89 -2.09
C LEU A 66 -25.77 -7.06 -1.20
N ALA A 67 -24.75 -7.66 -0.58
CA ALA A 67 -23.91 -6.97 0.41
C ALA A 67 -22.40 -7.22 0.24
N ARG A 68 -21.89 -7.11 -1.00
CA ARG A 68 -20.45 -7.00 -1.26
C ARG A 68 -19.99 -5.57 -1.03
N ILE A 69 -18.93 -5.35 -0.28
CA ILE A 69 -18.33 -4.02 -0.09
C ILE A 69 -16.87 -4.10 -0.50
N GLY A 70 -16.41 -3.09 -1.26
CA GLY A 70 -15.04 -2.98 -1.73
C GLY A 70 -14.29 -1.86 -1.02
N PRO A 71 -13.62 -2.08 0.12
CA PRO A 71 -12.78 -1.06 0.74
C PRO A 71 -11.54 -0.79 -0.11
N ILE A 72 -11.16 0.50 -0.20
CA ILE A 72 -9.87 0.95 -0.72
C ILE A 72 -9.04 1.36 0.49
N MET A 73 -8.00 0.58 0.80
CA MET A 73 -7.19 0.78 2.00
C MET A 73 -5.73 1.05 1.66
N LEU A 74 -5.08 1.90 2.45
CA LEU A 74 -3.64 2.12 2.45
C LEU A 74 -3.09 1.72 3.82
N ILE A 75 -1.98 0.97 3.83
CA ILE A 75 -1.33 0.48 5.06
C ILE A 75 0.09 1.04 5.14
N CYS A 76 0.50 1.71 6.23
CA CYS A 76 1.85 2.26 6.30
C CYS A 76 2.90 1.15 6.56
N LEU A 77 3.84 0.95 5.65
CA LEU A 77 4.85 -0.11 5.80
C LEU A 77 5.96 0.23 6.80
N ASN A 78 6.11 1.50 7.19
CA ASN A 78 7.06 1.93 8.22
C ASN A 78 6.65 1.48 9.64
N LEU A 79 5.41 1.04 9.84
CA LEU A 79 4.98 0.52 11.13
C LEU A 79 5.52 -0.90 11.36
N PRO A 80 5.76 -1.30 12.62
CA PRO A 80 6.10 -2.70 12.94
C PRO A 80 5.01 -3.68 12.44
N PRO A 81 5.36 -4.91 12.01
CA PRO A 81 4.40 -5.87 11.45
C PRO A 81 3.15 -6.11 12.31
N ASN A 82 3.31 -6.13 13.63
CA ASN A 82 2.22 -6.30 14.60
C ASN A 82 1.32 -5.06 14.79
N LYS A 83 1.63 -3.94 14.13
CA LYS A 83 0.85 -2.68 14.19
C LYS A 83 0.22 -2.30 12.85
N LYS A 84 0.75 -2.76 11.71
CA LYS A 84 0.31 -2.36 10.35
C LYS A 84 -1.20 -2.50 10.13
N LEU A 85 -1.79 -3.63 10.55
CA LEU A 85 -3.20 -3.96 10.29
C LEU A 85 -4.13 -3.62 11.45
N LYS A 86 -3.68 -2.85 12.44
CA LYS A 86 -4.59 -2.38 13.48
C LYS A 86 -5.56 -1.35 12.89
N PRO A 87 -6.84 -1.35 13.28
CA PRO A 87 -7.84 -0.43 12.72
C PRO A 87 -7.41 1.05 12.76
N GLU A 88 -6.70 1.47 13.81
CA GLU A 88 -6.20 2.84 13.95
C GLU A 88 -5.05 3.22 12.98
N ASN A 89 -4.43 2.23 12.33
CA ASN A 89 -3.27 2.41 11.44
C ASN A 89 -3.60 2.13 9.96
N VAL A 90 -4.84 1.78 9.65
CA VAL A 90 -5.31 1.55 8.28
C VAL A 90 -6.04 2.80 7.80
N TYR A 91 -5.56 3.38 6.69
CA TYR A 91 -6.23 4.50 6.06
C TYR A 91 -7.25 4.00 5.04
N VAL A 92 -8.53 4.24 5.28
CA VAL A 92 -9.60 3.89 4.34
C VAL A 92 -9.83 5.07 3.41
N ALA A 93 -9.32 4.97 2.18
CA ALA A 93 -9.43 6.01 1.16
C ALA A 93 -10.82 6.03 0.50
N GLY A 94 -11.56 4.93 0.56
CA GLY A 94 -12.90 4.84 -0.01
C GLY A 94 -13.60 3.52 0.30
N ILE A 95 -14.92 3.52 0.16
CA ILE A 95 -15.77 2.34 0.28
C ILE A 95 -16.61 2.24 -0.97
N ILE A 96 -16.46 1.13 -1.70
CA ILE A 96 -17.25 0.84 -2.90
C ILE A 96 -18.52 0.10 -2.47
N PRO A 97 -19.71 0.69 -2.65
CA PRO A 97 -20.96 0.01 -2.32
C PRO A 97 -21.23 -1.12 -3.31
N GLY A 98 -21.79 -2.22 -2.80
CA GLY A 98 -22.27 -3.34 -3.60
C GLY A 98 -23.53 -3.03 -4.40
N PRO A 99 -24.12 -4.05 -5.07
CA PRO A 99 -23.84 -5.48 -4.91
C PRO A 99 -22.79 -6.03 -5.88
N LYS A 100 -22.43 -5.29 -6.92
CA LYS A 100 -21.55 -5.77 -7.99
C LYS A 100 -20.16 -5.18 -7.88
N GLU A 101 -19.20 -5.98 -8.30
CA GLU A 101 -17.84 -5.52 -8.55
C GLU A 101 -17.82 -4.50 -9.68
N LEU A 102 -16.97 -3.49 -9.55
CA LEU A 102 -16.79 -2.49 -10.59
C LEU A 102 -15.99 -3.09 -11.74
N THR A 103 -16.33 -2.69 -12.96
CA THR A 103 -15.42 -2.91 -14.09
C THR A 103 -14.09 -2.17 -13.85
N ALA A 104 -13.00 -2.64 -14.46
CA ALA A 104 -11.70 -1.97 -14.37
C ALA A 104 -11.77 -0.48 -14.76
N LEU A 105 -12.58 -0.14 -15.78
CA LEU A 105 -12.79 1.25 -16.20
C LEU A 105 -13.45 2.09 -15.10
N GLN A 106 -14.51 1.57 -14.47
CA GLN A 106 -15.20 2.26 -13.36
C GLN A 106 -14.29 2.41 -12.15
N LEU A 107 -13.49 1.38 -11.82
CA LEU A 107 -12.52 1.44 -10.74
C LEU A 107 -11.47 2.52 -11.03
N ASN A 108 -10.95 2.62 -12.26
CA ASN A 108 -10.01 3.66 -12.64
C ASN A 108 -10.59 5.06 -12.41
N TYR A 109 -11.83 5.32 -12.84
CA TYR A 109 -12.49 6.60 -12.60
C TYR A 109 -12.66 6.90 -11.10
N LEU A 110 -13.03 5.88 -10.32
CA LEU A 110 -13.17 6.01 -8.87
C LEU A 110 -11.83 6.33 -8.18
N LEU A 111 -10.72 5.75 -8.65
CA LEU A 111 -9.39 5.98 -8.10
C LEU A 111 -8.77 7.32 -8.53
N MET A 112 -9.31 8.01 -9.53
CA MET A 112 -8.73 9.27 -10.04
C MET A 112 -8.48 10.33 -8.94
N PRO A 113 -9.41 10.61 -8.01
CA PRO A 113 -9.18 11.58 -6.94
C PRO A 113 -8.01 11.16 -6.03
N LEU A 114 -7.98 9.89 -5.62
CA LEU A 114 -6.90 9.35 -4.80
C LEU A 114 -5.56 9.41 -5.54
N ILE A 115 -5.52 9.03 -6.82
CA ILE A 115 -4.31 9.12 -7.66
C ILE A 115 -3.82 10.56 -7.77
N LYS A 116 -4.72 11.54 -7.85
CA LYS A 116 -4.34 12.96 -7.88
C LYS A 116 -3.64 13.37 -6.59
N GLU A 117 -4.20 13.04 -5.43
CA GLU A 117 -3.58 13.33 -4.14
C GLU A 117 -2.23 12.61 -3.97
N LEU A 118 -2.16 11.33 -4.39
CA LEU A 118 -0.92 10.55 -4.36
C LEU A 118 0.17 11.13 -5.27
N LYS A 119 -0.18 11.76 -6.39
CA LYS A 119 0.80 12.46 -7.25
C LYS A 119 1.40 13.68 -6.56
N ASP A 120 0.58 14.43 -5.83
CA ASP A 120 1.06 15.58 -5.06
C ASP A 120 1.97 15.11 -3.92
N LEU A 121 1.57 14.05 -3.20
CA LEU A 121 2.38 13.45 -2.14
C LEU A 121 3.65 12.77 -2.66
N TRP A 122 3.65 12.26 -3.89
CA TRP A 122 4.85 11.69 -4.51
C TRP A 122 5.94 12.75 -4.75
N GLN A 123 5.54 13.96 -5.15
CA GLN A 123 6.45 15.11 -5.31
C GLN A 123 6.86 15.72 -3.96
N GLY A 124 6.20 15.32 -2.88
CA GLY A 124 6.35 15.87 -1.54
C GLY A 124 5.33 16.96 -1.25
N TYR A 125 4.66 16.87 -0.11
CA TYR A 125 3.67 17.84 0.34
C TYR A 125 4.02 18.42 1.70
N HIS A 126 3.90 19.74 1.84
CA HIS A 126 4.17 20.43 3.10
C HIS A 126 2.92 20.52 3.96
N PHE A 127 2.88 19.72 5.03
CA PHE A 127 1.86 19.81 6.05
C PHE A 127 2.16 20.95 7.02
N LEU A 128 1.11 21.69 7.37
CA LEU A 128 1.22 22.80 8.31
C LEU A 128 1.64 22.30 9.70
N PRO A 129 2.27 23.17 10.52
CA PRO A 129 2.58 22.87 11.90
C PRO A 129 1.38 22.30 12.66
N THR A 130 1.64 21.26 13.43
CA THR A 130 0.65 20.67 14.35
C THR A 130 0.98 21.09 15.78
N SER A 131 0.04 20.91 16.71
CA SER A 131 0.28 21.18 18.15
C SER A 131 1.55 20.48 18.68
N THR A 132 1.90 19.33 18.09
CA THR A 132 3.07 18.51 18.45
C THR A 132 4.31 18.78 17.60
N GLY A 133 4.23 19.60 16.54
CA GLY A 133 5.33 19.86 15.61
C GLY A 133 5.29 21.27 15.04
N SER A 134 6.13 22.15 15.57
CA SER A 134 6.12 23.60 15.29
C SER A 134 6.58 24.00 13.89
N SER A 135 7.28 23.11 13.18
CA SER A 135 7.90 23.42 11.89
C SER A 135 7.12 22.91 10.67
N GLY A 136 6.01 22.21 10.89
CA GLY A 136 5.36 21.43 9.82
C GLY A 136 6.18 20.21 9.42
N SER A 137 5.71 19.48 8.41
CA SER A 137 6.36 18.26 7.93
C SER A 137 6.27 18.16 6.41
N PHE A 138 7.37 17.81 5.76
CA PHE A 138 7.41 17.63 4.31
C PHE A 138 7.38 16.13 4.00
N ILE A 139 6.21 15.61 3.64
CA ILE A 139 5.96 14.18 3.56
C ILE A 139 5.97 13.73 2.10
N HIS A 140 6.66 12.63 1.84
CA HIS A 140 6.61 11.93 0.56
C HIS A 140 5.84 10.62 0.71
N VAL A 141 4.96 10.30 -0.23
CA VAL A 141 4.23 9.01 -0.23
C VAL A 141 4.49 8.25 -1.52
N ALA A 142 4.73 6.94 -1.38
CA ALA A 142 4.86 6.02 -2.49
C ALA A 142 3.88 4.85 -2.35
N ILE A 143 3.18 4.52 -3.43
CA ILE A 143 2.48 3.23 -3.54
C ILE A 143 3.46 2.20 -4.09
N LEU A 144 3.89 1.26 -3.26
CA LEU A 144 4.89 0.26 -3.63
C LEU A 144 4.28 -0.95 -4.34
N THR A 145 3.07 -1.32 -3.96
CA THR A 145 2.38 -2.48 -4.54
C THR A 145 0.87 -2.34 -4.44
N ASP A 146 0.18 -3.13 -5.24
CA ASP A 146 -1.22 -3.43 -5.07
C ASP A 146 -1.34 -4.81 -4.42
N ILE A 147 -1.99 -4.86 -3.26
CA ILE A 147 -2.36 -6.10 -2.58
C ILE A 147 -3.80 -6.37 -3.00
N ALA A 148 -3.93 -7.06 -4.11
CA ALA A 148 -5.17 -7.67 -4.55
C ALA A 148 -4.95 -9.18 -4.64
N ASP A 149 -6.01 -9.96 -4.44
CA ASP A 149 -6.02 -11.31 -4.98
C ASP A 149 -5.73 -11.19 -6.47
N VAL A 150 -4.80 -11.99 -6.99
CA VAL A 150 -4.64 -12.12 -8.44
C VAL A 150 -5.98 -12.64 -8.93
N VAL A 151 -6.81 -11.76 -9.50
CA VAL A 151 -7.95 -12.19 -10.31
C VAL A 151 -7.36 -13.22 -11.25
N ALA A 152 -7.90 -14.45 -11.20
CA ALA A 152 -7.55 -15.51 -12.10
C ALA A 152 -7.68 -14.96 -13.53
N MET A 153 -6.56 -14.52 -14.10
CA MET A 153 -6.48 -14.10 -15.48
C MET A 153 -6.74 -15.35 -16.29
N LEU A 154 -7.85 -15.28 -17.03
CA LEU A 154 -8.31 -16.11 -18.15
C LEU A 154 -7.29 -17.11 -18.70
#